data_AF-A0A0Q4BIL5-F1
#
_entry.id   AF-A0A0Q4BIL5-F1
#
_cell.length_a   1.000
_cell.length_b   1.000
_cell.length_c   1.000
_cell.angle_alpha   90.00
_cell.angle_beta   90.00
_cell.angle_gamma   90.00
#
_symmetry.space_group_name_H-M   'P 1'
#
loop_
_entity.id
_entity.type
_entity.pdbx_description
1 polymer ?
#
loop_
_entity_poly.entity_id
_entity_poly.type
_entity_poly.pdbx_seq_one_letter_code
_entity_poly.pdbx_strand_id
1 'polypeptide(L)'
;MERGKETDRNVEFETIASERIPFGKNNFLEVARKRAVSKDGTTEFVSISRGYTMKDGSERYKSSLTIPEDEEVRKFLIEKLSSI
;
A
#
# COMPACT_ATOMS: atom_id res chain seq x y z
N MET A 1 31.76 -15.64 -3.72
CA MET A 1 30.37 -16.16 -3.80
C MET A 1 29.58 -15.45 -2.71
N GLU A 2 28.90 -14.35 -3.06
CA GLU A 2 27.99 -13.67 -2.15
C GLU A 2 26.79 -14.57 -1.89
N ARG A 3 26.71 -15.11 -0.68
CA ARG A 3 25.52 -15.81 -0.20
C ARG A 3 24.42 -14.76 -0.04
N GLY A 4 23.44 -14.80 -0.94
CA GLY A 4 22.20 -14.03 -0.82
C GLY A 4 21.62 -14.26 0.57
N LYS A 5 21.45 -13.17 1.33
CA LYS A 5 20.76 -13.18 2.62
C LYS A 5 19.32 -13.62 2.39
N GLU A 6 19.09 -14.91 2.62
CA GLU A 6 17.77 -15.47 2.89
C GLU A 6 17.21 -14.72 4.10
N THR A 7 16.33 -13.75 3.87
CA THR A 7 15.63 -13.07 4.97
C THR A 7 14.38 -13.86 5.27
N ASP A 8 14.57 -14.94 6.01
CA ASP A 8 13.52 -15.53 6.83
C ASP A 8 13.13 -14.50 7.89
N ARG A 9 12.19 -13.62 7.53
CA ARG A 9 11.49 -12.77 8.47
C ARG A 9 10.03 -13.03 8.22
N ASN A 10 9.41 -13.82 9.10
CA ASN A 10 7.95 -13.87 9.24
C ASN A 10 7.46 -12.42 9.46
N VAL A 11 7.15 -11.73 8.37
CA VAL A 11 6.54 -10.41 8.36
C VAL A 11 5.10 -10.63 7.90
N GLU A 12 4.17 -10.53 8.83
CA GLU A 12 2.75 -10.59 8.53
C GLU A 12 2.26 -9.19 8.23
N PHE A 13 1.48 -9.04 7.15
CA PHE A 13 0.91 -7.76 6.76
C PHE A 13 -0.58 -7.76 7.09
N GLU A 14 -0.98 -6.88 8.01
CA GLU A 14 -2.37 -6.63 8.37
C GLU A 14 -2.86 -5.35 7.71
N THR A 15 -4.10 -5.36 7.18
CA THR A 15 -4.77 -4.13 6.72
C THR A 15 -5.69 -3.64 7.82
N ILE A 16 -5.38 -2.49 8.40
CA ILE A 16 -6.14 -1.89 9.50
C ILE A 16 -7.39 -1.21 8.97
N ALA A 17 -7.23 -0.43 7.89
CA ALA A 17 -8.31 0.28 7.23
C ALA A 17 -7.96 0.42 5.76
N SER A 18 -8.97 0.35 4.89
CA SER A 18 -8.81 0.73 3.49
C SER A 18 -10.05 1.43 2.99
N GLU A 19 -9.83 2.44 2.16
CA GLU A 19 -10.85 3.12 1.41
C GLU A 19 -10.49 3.10 -0.07
N ARG A 20 -11.51 2.97 -0.93
CA ARG A 20 -11.30 2.89 -2.36
C ARG A 20 -12.28 3.75 -3.13
N ILE A 21 -11.83 4.23 -4.28
CA ILE A 21 -12.62 5.00 -5.22
C ILE A 21 -12.49 4.40 -6.63
N PRO A 22 -13.61 4.09 -7.31
CA PRO A 22 -13.59 3.67 -8.70
C PRO A 22 -13.27 4.85 -9.63
N PHE A 23 -12.61 4.59 -10.75
CA PHE A 23 -12.39 5.58 -11.81
C PHE A 23 -12.24 4.93 -13.19
N GLY A 24 -12.53 5.71 -14.23
CA GLY A 24 -12.55 5.20 -15.61
C GLY A 24 -13.56 4.07 -15.79
N LYS A 25 -13.24 3.09 -16.66
CA LYS A 25 -14.17 2.01 -16.98
C LYS A 25 -14.23 0.89 -15.93
N ASN A 26 -13.09 0.48 -15.41
CA ASN A 26 -12.97 -0.65 -14.50
C ASN A 26 -11.78 -0.53 -13.54
N ASN A 27 -11.22 0.67 -13.35
CA ASN A 27 -10.09 0.85 -12.43
C ASN A 27 -10.58 1.32 -11.07
N PHE A 28 -9.75 1.13 -10.05
CA PHE A 28 -9.95 1.74 -8.75
C PHE A 28 -8.60 2.17 -8.16
N LEU A 29 -8.64 3.21 -7.33
CA LEU A 29 -7.57 3.55 -6.40
C LEU A 29 -8.00 3.14 -5.00
N GLU A 30 -7.09 2.53 -4.26
CA GLU A 30 -7.26 2.17 -2.86
C GLU A 30 -6.18 2.90 -2.04
N VAL A 31 -6.58 3.50 -0.93
CA VAL A 31 -5.69 3.99 0.12
C VAL A 31 -5.90 3.11 1.35
N ALA A 32 -4.87 2.38 1.76
CA ALA A 32 -4.94 1.43 2.85
C ALA A 32 -3.88 1.71 3.92
N ARG A 33 -4.29 1.77 5.19
CA ARG A 33 -3.35 1.74 6.32
C ARG A 33 -3.06 0.29 6.67
N LYS A 34 -1.78 -0.08 6.63
CA LYS A 34 -1.31 -1.44 6.86
C LYS A 34 -0.30 -1.48 8.00
N ARG A 35 -0.17 -2.64 8.61
CA ARG A 35 0.81 -2.93 9.66
C ARG A 35 1.64 -4.14 9.26
N ALA A 36 2.95 -3.97 9.23
CA ALA A 36 3.90 -5.07 9.16
C ALA A 36 4.22 -5.52 10.58
N VAL A 37 3.91 -6.76 10.92
CA VAL A 37 4.20 -7.39 12.21
C VAL A 37 5.35 -8.35 12.01
N SER A 38 6.45 -8.12 12.73
CA SER A 38 7.63 -8.98 12.72
C SER A 38 8.07 -9.31 14.14
N LYS A 39 8.96 -10.30 14.31
CA LYS A 39 9.50 -10.66 15.64
C LYS A 39 10.18 -9.48 16.36
N ASP A 40 10.73 -8.54 15.59
CA ASP A 40 11.49 -7.39 16.10
C ASP A 40 10.61 -6.14 16.33
N GLY A 41 9.33 -6.16 15.93
CA GLY A 41 8.42 -5.04 16.14
C GLY A 41 7.33 -4.91 15.08
N THR A 42 6.46 -3.93 15.30
CA THR A 42 5.35 -3.58 14.42
C THR A 42 5.60 -2.22 13.75
N THR A 43 5.46 -2.15 12.43
CA THR A 43 5.56 -0.88 11.68
C THR A 43 4.26 -0.63 10.93
N GLU A 44 3.66 0.53 11.14
CA GLU A 44 2.50 0.99 10.39
C GLU A 44 2.95 1.78 9.15
N PHE A 45 2.20 1.68 8.06
CA PHE A 45 2.46 2.41 6.82
C PHE A 45 1.17 2.59 6.02
N VAL A 46 1.17 3.55 5.10
CA VAL A 46 0.07 3.75 4.15
C VAL A 46 0.45 3.17 2.80
N SER A 47 -0.49 2.52 2.14
CA SER A 47 -0.34 1.92 0.82
C SER A 47 -1.38 2.54 -0.11
N ILE A 48 -0.93 3.21 -1.16
CA ILE A 48 -1.80 3.70 -2.24
C ILE A 48 -1.66 2.74 -3.40
N SER A 49 -2.72 2.03 -3.75
CA SER A 49 -2.70 0.99 -4.75
C SER A 49 -3.68 1.27 -5.87
N ARG A 50 -3.26 1.02 -7.11
CA ARG A 50 -4.14 1.00 -8.27
C ARG A 50 -4.50 -0.44 -8.60
N GLY A 51 -5.78 -0.71 -8.74
CA GLY A 51 -6.30 -1.98 -9.22
C GLY A 51 -7.35 -1.82 -10.32
N TYR A 52 -7.86 -2.95 -10.77
CA TYR A 52 -8.96 -3.01 -11.72
C TYR A 52 -9.84 -4.23 -11.47
N THR A 53 -11.12 -4.07 -11.80
CA THR A 53 -12.13 -5.14 -11.75
C THR A 53 -12.20 -5.84 -13.10
N MET A 54 -12.22 -7.16 -13.07
CA MET A 54 -12.35 -8.03 -14.23
C MET A 54 -13.83 -8.28 -14.58
N LYS A 55 -14.08 -8.86 -15.76
CA LYS A 55 -15.45 -9.16 -16.22
C LYS A 55 -16.17 -10.19 -15.34
N ASP A 56 -15.41 -11.04 -14.65
CA ASP A 56 -15.89 -12.03 -13.69
C ASP A 56 -16.14 -11.44 -12.29
N GLY A 57 -15.93 -10.13 -12.11
CA GLY A 57 -16.06 -9.43 -10.83
C GLY A 57 -14.82 -9.55 -9.93
N SER A 58 -13.80 -10.33 -10.31
CA SER A 58 -12.56 -10.42 -9.54
C SER A 58 -11.74 -9.13 -9.62
N GLU A 59 -10.97 -8.85 -8.58
CA GLU A 59 -10.17 -7.63 -8.47
C GLU A 59 -8.69 -7.98 -8.54
N ARG A 60 -7.93 -7.17 -9.30
CA ARG A 60 -6.47 -7.31 -9.37
C ARG A 60 -5.80 -5.97 -9.10
N TYR A 61 -4.81 -6.01 -8.23
CA TYR A 61 -3.89 -4.90 -8.02
C TYR A 61 -2.82 -4.89 -9.11
N LYS A 62 -2.58 -3.72 -9.69
CA LYS A 62 -1.59 -3.53 -10.77
C LYS A 62 -0.31 -2.89 -10.27
N SER A 63 -0.42 -1.91 -9.38
CA SER A 63 0.73 -1.16 -8.85
C SER A 63 0.40 -0.58 -7.49
N SER A 64 1.39 -0.48 -6.61
CA SER A 64 1.24 0.09 -5.28
C SER A 64 2.42 0.99 -4.93
N LEU A 65 2.13 2.08 -4.22
CA LEU A 65 3.10 2.95 -3.58
C LEU A 65 3.00 2.76 -2.06
N THR A 66 4.13 2.47 -1.41
CA THR A 66 4.23 2.41 0.04
C THR A 66 4.74 3.74 0.55
N ILE A 67 4.02 4.30 1.53
CA ILE A 67 4.32 5.56 2.19
C ILE A 67 4.59 5.23 3.66
N PRO A 68 5.80 5.54 4.19
CA PRO A 68 6.10 5.32 5.60
C PRO A 68 5.18 6.14 6.49
N GLU A 69 5.04 5.77 7.77
CA GLU A 69 4.33 6.57 8.77
C GLU A 69 5.13 7.82 9.21
N ASP A 70 5.62 8.57 8.23
CA ASP A 70 6.33 9.83 8.42
C ASP A 70 5.35 11.00 8.20
N GLU A 71 5.35 11.97 9.10
CA GLU A 71 4.42 13.11 9.02
C GLU A 71 4.78 14.09 7.90
N GLU A 72 6.07 14.34 7.68
CA GLU A 72 6.56 15.26 6.64
C GLU A 72 6.26 14.70 5.24
N VAL A 73 6.53 13.40 5.03
CA VAL A 73 6.21 12.72 3.77
C VAL A 73 4.70 12.76 3.50
N ARG A 74 3.86 12.50 4.51
CA ARG A 74 2.40 12.54 4.34
C ARG A 74 1.90 13.95 4.03
N LYS A 75 2.36 14.97 4.76
CA LYS A 75 2.01 16.37 4.51
C LYS A 75 2.42 16.81 3.10
N PHE A 76 3.63 16.47 2.69
CA PHE A 76 4.11 16.76 1.34
C PHE A 76 3.20 16.16 0.27
N LEU A 77 2.83 14.88 0.39
CA LEU A 77 1.94 14.23 -0.56
C LEU A 77 0.55 14.86 -0.60
N ILE A 78 -0.05 15.17 0.56
CA ILE A 78 -1.37 15.81 0.64
C ILE A 78 -1.34 17.18 -0.03
N GLU A 79 -0.32 18.00 0.25
CA GLU A 79 -0.17 19.33 -0.33
C GLU A 79 -0.01 19.26 -1.85
N LYS A 80 0.90 18.41 -2.36
CA LYS A 80 1.14 18.31 -3.81
C LYS A 80 -0.03 17.71 -4.57
N LEU A 81 -0.74 16.75 -3.98
CA LEU A 81 -1.94 16.18 -4.59
C LEU A 81 -3.13 17.14 -4.59
N SER A 82 -3.23 18.04 -3.61
CA SER A 82 -4.31 19.03 -3.54
C SER A 82 -4.06 20.26 -4.42
N SER A 83 -2.80 20.53 -4.77
CA SER A 83 -2.38 21.72 -5.53
C SER A 83 -2.31 21.49 -7.05
N ILE A 84 -2.41 20.26 -7.54
CA ILE A 84 -2.45 19.90 -8.96
C ILE A 84 -3.91 19.76 -9.39
#